data_AF-A0A837IPD2-F1
#
_entry.id   AF-A0A837IPD2-F1
#
_cell.length_a   1.000
_cell.length_b   1.000
_cell.length_c   1.000
_cell.angle_alpha   90.00
_cell.angle_beta   90.00
_cell.angle_gamma   90.00
#
_symmetry.space_group_name_H-M   'P 1'
#
loop_
_entity.id
_entity.type
_entity.pdbx_description
1 polymer ?
#
loop_
_entity_poly.entity_id
_entity_poly.type
_entity_poly.pdbx_seq_one_letter_code
_entity_poly.pdbx_strand_id
1 'polypeptide(L)'
;MSERLIKGLPMVDEFLLYIKTQNYSEETVYNYEQDLKQLENFLESEKLDFKALSKQMINQYKAYLVSRERKQPFTGLTAPRKLGASSVNRALSSLRTYVRYLIEMDRPVPLPPDAIKMVKTDKKHGQVAELSELVKLIESPQRLEKDELIGIRNRAMLEVLLATGMRISELISLNKSQLDGTGRLFIRGKGKKERFAYLTDRATHWLELYLAKREDSAPAMFVPLRGRNAGKSVRRISTNYLQEKIKEYREKLRINVPTSAHSLRHGFATYLAENGANPAAIQVLLGHESLDTTTRYVHASDKFAEETHHKYHPVK
;
A
#
# COMPACT_ATOMS: atom_id res chain seq x y z
N MET A 1 27.60 12.63 -0.98
CA MET A 1 26.65 11.50 -1.04
C MET A 1 27.44 10.24 -0.72
N SER A 2 27.15 9.56 0.37
CA SER A 2 27.82 8.28 0.68
C SER A 2 27.39 7.27 -0.38
N GLU A 3 28.36 6.77 -1.15
CA GLU A 3 28.17 5.83 -2.25
C GLU A 3 27.67 4.49 -1.68
N ARG A 4 26.36 4.25 -1.77
CA ARG A 4 25.72 2.98 -1.43
C ARG A 4 26.02 1.96 -2.53
N LEU A 5 27.23 1.43 -2.53
CA LEU A 5 27.68 0.52 -3.58
C LEU A 5 27.26 -0.93 -3.28
N ILE A 6 26.68 -1.57 -4.29
CA ILE A 6 26.56 -3.02 -4.41
C ILE A 6 27.61 -3.43 -5.45
N LYS A 7 28.66 -4.13 -5.04
CA LYS A 7 29.84 -4.48 -5.85
C LYS A 7 29.84 -5.94 -6.32
N GLY A 8 29.20 -6.84 -5.59
CA GLY A 8 29.18 -8.28 -5.82
C GLY A 8 28.12 -8.76 -6.81
N LEU A 9 27.28 -7.86 -7.35
CA LEU A 9 26.21 -8.19 -8.29
C LEU A 9 26.46 -7.55 -9.67
N PRO A 10 26.41 -8.31 -10.78
CA PRO A 10 26.69 -7.77 -12.12
C PRO A 10 25.65 -6.75 -12.58
N MET A 11 26.06 -5.61 -13.13
CA MET A 11 25.16 -4.61 -13.72
C MET A 11 24.02 -4.13 -12.79
N VAL A 12 24.25 -4.08 -11.49
CA VAL A 12 23.22 -3.70 -10.52
C VAL A 12 22.86 -2.22 -10.61
N ASP A 13 23.83 -1.35 -10.89
CA ASP A 13 23.60 0.09 -11.04
C ASP A 13 22.79 0.38 -12.31
N GLU A 14 23.11 -0.30 -13.41
CA GLU A 14 22.36 -0.25 -14.66
C GLU A 14 20.95 -0.82 -14.51
N PHE A 15 20.78 -1.88 -13.71
CA PHE A 15 19.46 -2.39 -13.35
C PHE A 15 18.64 -1.36 -12.59
N LEU A 16 19.22 -0.72 -11.55
CA LEU A 16 18.50 0.30 -10.77
C LEU A 16 18.15 1.52 -11.62
N LEU A 17 19.03 1.90 -12.56
CA LEU A 17 18.74 2.92 -13.56
C LEU A 17 17.61 2.49 -14.50
N TYR A 18 17.63 1.25 -15.00
CA TYR A 18 16.56 0.68 -15.83
C TYR A 18 15.21 0.70 -15.11
N ILE A 19 15.15 0.28 -13.85
CA ILE A 19 13.90 0.36 -13.07
C ILE A 19 13.42 1.81 -12.96
N LYS A 20 14.34 2.77 -12.81
CA LYS A 20 13.99 4.19 -12.79
C LYS A 20 13.43 4.69 -14.14
N THR A 21 13.99 4.24 -15.28
CA THR A 21 13.50 4.62 -16.62
C THR A 21 12.15 3.98 -16.95
N GLN A 22 11.83 2.82 -16.36
CA GLN A 22 10.52 2.16 -16.45
C GLN A 22 9.41 2.84 -15.63
N ASN A 23 9.61 4.08 -15.18
CA ASN A 23 8.64 4.88 -14.41
C ASN A 23 8.20 4.26 -13.07
N TYR A 24 9.04 3.41 -12.47
CA TYR A 24 8.83 3.00 -11.08
C TYR A 24 9.07 4.18 -10.12
N SER A 25 8.38 4.18 -8.98
CA SER A 25 8.58 5.22 -7.97
C SER A 25 9.96 5.13 -7.33
N GLU A 26 10.49 6.25 -6.82
CA GLU A 26 11.76 6.27 -6.08
C GLU A 26 11.76 5.28 -4.91
N GLU A 27 10.63 5.17 -4.21
CA GLU A 27 10.44 4.17 -3.15
C GLU A 27 10.58 2.73 -3.68
N THR A 28 10.10 2.46 -4.90
CA THR A 28 10.25 1.13 -5.50
C THR A 28 11.70 0.85 -5.85
N VAL A 29 12.40 1.81 -6.46
CA VAL A 29 13.84 1.72 -6.75
C VAL A 29 14.63 1.47 -5.46
N TYR A 30 14.34 2.23 -4.40
CA TYR A 30 14.93 2.05 -3.09
C TYR A 30 14.69 0.63 -2.54
N ASN A 31 13.46 0.10 -2.63
CA ASN A 31 13.17 -1.25 -2.18
C ASN A 31 13.95 -2.32 -2.98
N TYR A 32 14.12 -2.16 -4.29
CA TYR A 32 14.98 -3.03 -5.09
C TYR A 32 16.44 -2.97 -4.62
N GLU A 33 16.98 -1.77 -4.42
CA GLU A 33 18.35 -1.57 -3.91
C GLU A 33 18.54 -2.26 -2.54
N GLN A 34 17.60 -2.07 -1.61
CA GLN A 34 17.65 -2.70 -0.29
C GLN A 34 17.58 -4.24 -0.34
N ASP A 35 16.74 -4.78 -1.22
CA ASP A 35 16.57 -6.23 -1.36
C ASP A 35 17.79 -6.87 -2.06
N LEU A 36 18.36 -6.22 -3.08
CA LEU A 36 19.59 -6.68 -3.75
C LEU A 36 20.82 -6.59 -2.85
N LYS A 37 20.92 -5.56 -2.01
CA LYS A 37 21.97 -5.49 -0.98
C LYS A 37 21.87 -6.63 0.03
N GLN A 38 20.66 -7.13 0.34
CA GLN A 38 20.52 -8.32 1.20
C GLN A 38 21.03 -9.59 0.52
N LEU A 39 20.87 -9.71 -0.79
CA LEU A 39 21.45 -10.82 -1.54
C LEU A 39 22.99 -10.75 -1.52
N GLU A 40 23.56 -9.58 -1.77
CA GLU A 40 25.01 -9.39 -1.71
C GLU A 40 25.55 -9.73 -0.32
N ASN A 41 24.93 -9.24 0.76
CA ASN A 41 25.35 -9.56 2.12
C ASN A 41 25.34 -11.07 2.41
N PHE A 42 24.39 -11.81 1.83
CA PHE A 42 24.33 -13.28 1.93
C PHE A 42 25.48 -13.94 1.16
N LEU A 43 25.72 -13.51 -0.08
CA LEU A 43 26.82 -14.01 -0.90
C LEU A 43 28.17 -13.76 -0.22
N GLU A 44 28.37 -12.56 0.35
CA GLU A 44 29.57 -12.21 1.11
C GLU A 44 29.73 -13.09 2.37
N SER A 45 28.66 -13.33 3.14
CA SER A 45 28.76 -14.16 4.36
C SER A 45 29.13 -15.60 4.06
N GLU A 46 28.69 -16.12 2.92
CA GLU A 46 28.98 -17.48 2.47
C GLU A 46 30.26 -17.55 1.60
N LYS A 47 30.90 -16.40 1.32
CA LYS A 47 32.07 -16.26 0.43
C LYS A 47 31.81 -16.80 -0.99
N LEU A 48 30.65 -16.47 -1.54
CA LEU A 48 30.16 -16.94 -2.83
C LEU A 48 30.15 -15.82 -3.88
N ASP A 49 30.47 -16.16 -5.12
CA ASP A 49 30.21 -15.31 -6.28
C ASP A 49 28.76 -15.48 -6.75
N PHE A 50 28.15 -14.42 -7.29
CA PHE A 50 26.82 -14.49 -7.91
C PHE A 50 26.73 -15.62 -8.95
N LYS A 51 27.77 -15.86 -9.75
CA LYS A 51 27.83 -16.92 -10.77
C LYS A 51 27.69 -18.33 -10.20
N ALA A 52 27.98 -18.52 -8.92
CA ALA A 52 27.85 -19.82 -8.26
C ALA A 52 26.41 -20.10 -7.79
N LEU A 53 25.50 -19.13 -7.87
CA LEU A 53 24.17 -19.22 -7.27
C LEU A 53 23.36 -20.40 -7.84
N SER A 54 23.04 -21.37 -6.98
CA SER A 54 22.28 -22.56 -7.34
C SER A 54 20.89 -22.60 -6.69
N LYS A 55 20.04 -23.55 -7.11
CA LYS A 55 18.73 -23.80 -6.46
C LYS A 55 18.88 -24.09 -4.96
N GLN A 56 19.95 -24.78 -4.56
CA GLN A 56 20.24 -25.06 -3.15
C GLN A 56 20.61 -23.78 -2.40
N MET A 57 21.41 -22.90 -3.02
CA MET A 57 21.79 -21.62 -2.42
C MET A 57 20.63 -20.65 -2.33
N ILE A 58 19.65 -20.71 -3.23
CA ILE A 58 18.38 -19.99 -3.05
C ILE A 58 17.63 -20.45 -1.80
N ASN A 59 17.67 -21.75 -1.45
CA ASN A 59 17.07 -22.22 -0.21
C ASN A 59 17.86 -21.78 1.03
N GLN A 60 19.19 -21.74 0.95
CA GLN A 60 20.04 -21.14 1.99
C GLN A 60 19.78 -19.65 2.15
N TYR A 61 19.61 -18.91 1.04
CA TYR A 61 19.26 -17.49 1.07
C TYR A 61 17.91 -17.25 1.75
N LYS A 62 16.90 -18.10 1.48
CA LYS A 62 15.62 -18.05 2.22
C LYS A 62 15.82 -18.25 3.72
N ALA A 63 16.64 -19.22 4.11
CA ALA A 63 16.96 -19.46 5.51
C ALA A 63 17.70 -18.27 6.15
N TYR A 64 18.65 -17.68 5.43
CA TYR A 64 19.34 -16.45 5.82
C TYR A 64 18.37 -15.29 6.03
N LEU A 65 17.41 -15.08 5.12
CA LEU A 65 16.44 -13.98 5.23
C LEU A 65 15.57 -14.05 6.49
N VAL A 66 15.36 -15.25 7.05
CA VAL A 66 14.62 -15.46 8.30
C VAL A 66 15.54 -15.72 9.50
N SER A 67 16.86 -15.68 9.32
CA SER A 67 17.83 -15.94 10.37
C SER A 67 17.97 -14.73 11.31
N ARG A 68 18.52 -14.98 12.50
CA ARG A 68 18.91 -13.92 13.43
C ARG A 68 20.24 -13.26 13.05
N GLU A 69 20.97 -13.84 12.10
CA GLU A 69 22.29 -13.37 11.65
C GLU A 69 22.19 -12.48 10.41
N ARG A 70 20.97 -12.32 9.86
CA ARG A 70 20.71 -11.45 8.71
C ARG A 70 21.23 -10.04 8.99
N LYS A 71 22.07 -9.54 8.09
CA LYS A 71 22.54 -8.15 8.14
C LYS A 71 21.49 -7.21 7.55
N GLN A 72 21.37 -6.05 8.15
CA GLN A 72 20.64 -4.93 7.59
C GLN A 72 21.39 -4.41 6.35
N PRO A 73 20.68 -4.01 5.29
CA PRO A 73 21.31 -3.42 4.10
C PRO A 73 22.14 -2.19 4.48
N PHE A 74 23.32 -2.06 3.88
CA PHE A 74 24.22 -0.89 3.99
C PHE A 74 24.75 -0.51 5.38
N THR A 75 24.22 -1.06 6.47
CA THR A 75 24.72 -0.77 7.83
C THR A 75 25.66 -1.85 8.37
N GLY A 76 25.58 -3.07 7.82
CA GLY A 76 26.33 -4.22 8.32
C GLY A 76 25.87 -4.75 9.68
N LEU A 77 24.94 -4.05 10.35
CA LEU A 77 24.39 -4.43 11.65
C LEU A 77 23.44 -5.61 11.51
N THR A 78 23.41 -6.46 12.52
CA THR A 78 22.44 -7.56 12.60
C THR A 78 21.02 -7.01 12.69
N ALA A 79 20.10 -7.61 11.95
CA ALA A 79 18.70 -7.21 11.95
C ALA A 79 18.01 -7.63 13.25
N PRO A 80 17.25 -6.74 13.90
CA PRO A 80 16.66 -7.02 15.21
C PRO A 80 15.48 -8.01 15.15
N ARG A 81 14.92 -8.26 13.96
CA ARG A 81 13.74 -9.10 13.75
C ARG A 81 13.91 -9.97 12.52
N LYS A 82 13.38 -11.20 12.63
CA LYS A 82 13.20 -12.12 11.51
C LYS A 82 12.21 -11.54 10.50
N LEU A 83 12.42 -11.79 9.22
CA LEU A 83 11.48 -11.41 8.18
C LEU A 83 10.27 -12.35 8.17
N GLY A 84 9.09 -11.80 7.90
CA GLY A 84 7.90 -12.59 7.58
C GLY A 84 7.95 -13.09 6.13
N ALA A 85 7.14 -14.10 5.81
CA ALA A 85 7.12 -14.74 4.49
C ALA A 85 6.82 -13.77 3.33
N SER A 86 6.02 -12.72 3.55
CA SER A 86 5.78 -11.66 2.55
C SER A 86 7.04 -10.85 2.24
N SER A 87 7.82 -10.47 3.26
CA SER A 87 9.09 -9.76 3.08
C SER A 87 10.13 -10.64 2.40
N VAL A 88 10.16 -11.94 2.71
CA VAL A 88 11.01 -12.92 2.01
C VAL A 88 10.62 -13.00 0.54
N ASN A 89 9.33 -13.14 0.23
CA ASN A 89 8.85 -13.19 -1.15
C ASN A 89 9.09 -11.88 -1.91
N ARG A 90 9.09 -10.73 -1.23
CA ARG A 90 9.51 -9.45 -1.83
C ARG A 90 10.97 -9.50 -2.27
N ALA A 91 11.89 -9.90 -1.38
CA ALA A 91 13.30 -10.04 -1.73
C ALA A 91 13.54 -11.03 -2.87
N LEU A 92 12.87 -12.19 -2.85
CA LEU A 92 12.93 -13.17 -3.94
C LEU A 92 12.35 -12.64 -5.26
N SER A 93 11.31 -11.81 -5.20
CA SER A 93 10.75 -11.16 -6.39
C SER A 93 11.71 -10.12 -6.96
N SER A 94 12.37 -9.35 -6.09
CA SER A 94 13.42 -8.40 -6.48
C SER A 94 14.57 -9.11 -7.20
N LEU A 95 15.04 -10.22 -6.65
CA LEU A 95 16.04 -11.08 -7.30
C LEU A 95 15.54 -11.60 -8.66
N ARG A 96 14.30 -12.10 -8.74
CA ARG A 96 13.74 -12.61 -9.99
C ARG A 96 13.70 -11.55 -11.09
N THR A 97 13.25 -10.34 -10.77
CA THR A 97 13.21 -9.22 -11.73
C THR A 97 14.62 -8.84 -12.16
N TYR A 98 15.57 -8.81 -11.24
CA TYR A 98 16.98 -8.54 -11.56
C TYR A 98 17.59 -9.60 -12.48
N VAL A 99 17.37 -10.90 -12.23
CA VAL A 99 17.82 -11.97 -13.15
C VAL A 99 17.17 -11.83 -14.53
N ARG A 100 15.89 -11.45 -14.61
CA ARG A 100 15.23 -11.19 -15.91
C ARG A 100 15.89 -10.05 -16.67
N TYR A 101 16.24 -8.96 -15.98
CA TYR A 101 16.97 -7.85 -16.58
C TYR A 101 18.33 -8.30 -17.13
N LEU A 102 19.08 -9.12 -16.38
CA LEU A 102 20.35 -9.65 -16.88
C LEU A 102 20.19 -10.45 -18.17
N ILE A 103 19.12 -11.25 -18.29
CA ILE A 103 18.80 -11.98 -19.53
C ILE A 103 18.45 -11.00 -20.66
N GLU A 104 17.66 -9.95 -20.38
CA GLU A 104 17.29 -8.91 -21.35
C GLU A 104 18.52 -8.16 -21.89
N MET A 105 19.58 -8.07 -21.08
CA MET A 105 20.88 -7.46 -21.45
C MET A 105 21.90 -8.50 -21.96
N ASP A 106 21.45 -9.69 -22.36
CA ASP A 106 22.28 -10.79 -22.87
C ASP A 106 23.43 -11.21 -21.93
N ARG A 107 23.24 -11.07 -20.61
CA ARG A 107 24.24 -11.45 -19.60
C ARG A 107 24.03 -12.89 -19.13
N PRO A 108 25.12 -13.63 -18.84
CA PRO A 108 25.00 -14.96 -18.28
C PRO A 108 24.36 -14.91 -16.90
N VAL A 109 23.40 -15.79 -16.67
CA VAL A 109 22.74 -15.94 -15.38
C VAL A 109 23.00 -17.34 -14.79
N PRO A 110 23.20 -17.44 -13.47
CA PRO A 110 23.53 -18.71 -12.81
C PRO A 110 22.32 -19.65 -12.69
N LEU A 111 21.10 -19.10 -12.73
CA LEU A 111 19.85 -19.85 -12.76
C LEU A 111 18.77 -19.04 -13.48
N PRO A 112 17.79 -19.71 -14.12
CA PRO A 112 16.65 -19.01 -14.72
C PRO A 112 15.76 -18.37 -13.64
N PRO A 113 15.09 -17.25 -13.92
CA PRO A 113 14.21 -16.54 -12.98
C PRO A 113 13.16 -17.44 -12.32
N ASP A 114 12.61 -18.41 -13.06
CA ASP A 114 11.54 -19.28 -12.59
C ASP A 114 12.04 -20.37 -11.62
N ALA A 115 13.34 -20.62 -11.56
CA ALA A 115 13.94 -21.50 -10.55
C ALA A 115 13.94 -20.86 -9.14
N ILE A 116 13.78 -19.53 -9.04
CA ILE A 116 13.68 -18.81 -7.76
C ILE A 116 12.26 -18.98 -7.21
N LYS A 117 11.96 -20.11 -6.55
CA LYS A 117 10.62 -20.38 -6.02
C LYS A 117 10.31 -19.54 -4.78
N MET A 118 9.10 -18.96 -4.73
CA MET A 118 8.58 -18.23 -3.57
C MET A 118 8.32 -19.17 -2.39
N VAL A 119 8.35 -18.63 -1.17
CA VAL A 119 7.91 -19.31 0.05
C VAL A 119 6.38 -19.33 0.09
N LYS A 120 5.79 -20.44 0.51
CA LYS A 120 4.34 -20.52 0.74
C LYS A 120 3.95 -19.50 1.80
N THR A 121 2.97 -18.67 1.49
CA THR A 121 2.34 -17.75 2.43
C THR A 121 0.92 -18.21 2.65
N ASP A 122 0.51 -18.41 3.89
CA ASP A 122 -0.91 -18.57 4.19
C ASP A 122 -1.64 -17.31 3.74
N LYS A 123 -2.67 -17.49 2.91
CA LYS A 123 -3.58 -16.39 2.58
C LYS A 123 -4.33 -16.05 3.86
N LYS A 124 -3.88 -15.00 4.56
CA LYS A 124 -4.71 -14.39 5.61
C LYS A 124 -5.95 -13.84 4.91
N HIS A 125 -7.11 -14.43 5.17
CA HIS A 125 -8.38 -13.81 4.83
C HIS A 125 -8.46 -12.50 5.63
N GLY A 126 -8.61 -11.38 4.93
CA GLY A 126 -8.76 -10.09 5.60
C GLY A 126 -10.04 -10.13 6.40
N GLN A 127 -9.94 -10.10 7.73
CA GLN A 127 -11.10 -9.83 8.56
C GLN A 127 -11.40 -8.33 8.47
N VAL A 128 -12.61 -7.99 8.05
CA VAL A 128 -13.14 -6.62 8.11
C VAL A 128 -13.80 -6.48 9.48
N ALA A 129 -13.53 -5.37 10.17
CA ALA A 129 -14.21 -5.07 11.43
C ALA A 129 -15.69 -4.78 11.17
N GLU A 130 -16.55 -5.04 12.15
CA GLU A 130 -17.98 -4.74 12.06
C GLU A 130 -18.21 -3.27 11.70
N LEU A 131 -19.25 -2.96 10.93
CA LEU A 131 -19.49 -1.60 10.43
C LEU A 131 -19.61 -0.62 11.61
N SER A 132 -20.23 -1.06 12.70
CA SER A 132 -20.36 -0.28 13.93
C SER A 132 -19.00 0.04 14.58
N GLU A 133 -18.02 -0.86 14.51
CA GLU A 133 -16.65 -0.62 14.98
C GLU A 133 -15.90 0.35 14.07
N LEU A 134 -16.07 0.22 12.74
CA LEU A 134 -15.49 1.16 11.77
C LEU A 134 -16.04 2.57 11.97
N VAL A 135 -17.35 2.72 12.18
CA VAL A 135 -17.99 4.00 12.48
C VAL A 135 -17.41 4.59 13.77
N LYS A 136 -17.32 3.81 14.86
CA LYS A 136 -16.68 4.26 16.11
C LYS A 136 -15.23 4.72 15.90
N LEU A 137 -14.47 4.01 15.06
CA LEU A 137 -13.09 4.37 14.73
C LEU A 137 -13.01 5.71 13.98
N ILE A 138 -13.88 5.92 13.00
CA ILE A 138 -13.95 7.15 12.19
C ILE A 138 -14.31 8.36 13.05
N GLU A 139 -15.20 8.20 14.03
CA GLU A 139 -15.65 9.29 14.92
C GLU A 139 -14.69 9.61 16.05
N SER A 140 -13.86 8.64 16.42
CA SER A 140 -12.99 8.74 17.58
C SER A 140 -11.99 9.91 17.60
N PRO A 141 -11.49 10.47 16.47
CA PRO A 141 -10.53 11.57 16.54
C PRO A 141 -11.04 12.78 17.32
N GLN A 142 -12.34 13.09 17.27
CA GLN A 142 -12.89 14.24 18.00
C GLN A 142 -12.81 14.13 19.51
N ARG A 143 -12.80 12.90 20.05
CA ARG A 143 -12.71 12.64 21.49
C ARG A 143 -11.30 12.22 21.93
N LEU A 144 -10.51 11.67 21.02
CA LEU A 144 -9.20 11.09 21.34
C LEU A 144 -8.03 12.04 21.05
N GLU A 145 -8.19 12.99 20.13
CA GLU A 145 -7.20 14.03 19.89
C GLU A 145 -7.38 15.19 20.87
N LYS A 146 -6.27 15.68 21.42
CA LYS A 146 -6.27 16.81 22.34
C LYS A 146 -6.47 18.16 21.64
N ASP A 147 -6.13 18.20 20.37
CA ASP A 147 -6.16 19.40 19.54
C ASP A 147 -7.35 19.30 18.60
N GLU A 148 -8.24 20.28 18.69
CA GLU A 148 -9.52 20.25 17.98
C GLU A 148 -9.31 20.15 16.47
N LEU A 149 -8.40 20.95 15.90
CA LEU A 149 -8.15 20.98 14.47
C LEU A 149 -7.51 19.67 13.97
N ILE A 150 -6.63 19.06 14.77
CA ILE A 150 -6.11 17.71 14.50
C ILE A 150 -7.23 16.67 14.52
N GLY A 151 -8.14 16.76 15.50
CA GLY A 151 -9.30 15.88 15.62
C GLY A 151 -10.20 15.97 14.38
N ILE A 152 -10.56 17.19 13.97
CA ILE A 152 -11.38 17.44 12.77
C ILE A 152 -10.67 16.93 11.52
N ARG A 153 -9.38 17.25 11.33
CA ARG A 153 -8.59 16.77 10.18
C ARG A 153 -8.54 15.25 10.12
N ASN A 154 -8.24 14.60 11.25
CA ASN A 154 -8.11 13.16 11.30
C ASN A 154 -9.46 12.47 11.07
N ARG A 155 -10.56 13.03 11.60
CA ARG A 155 -11.92 12.55 11.27
C ARG A 155 -12.21 12.69 9.78
N ALA A 156 -11.97 13.87 9.19
CA ALA A 156 -12.16 14.10 7.76
C ALA A 156 -11.38 13.09 6.89
N MET A 157 -10.11 12.80 7.22
CA MET A 157 -9.32 11.79 6.50
C MET A 157 -9.95 10.40 6.55
N LEU A 158 -10.49 9.98 7.71
CA LEU A 158 -11.11 8.67 7.88
C LEU A 158 -12.48 8.57 7.19
N GLU A 159 -13.29 9.64 7.27
CA GLU A 159 -14.57 9.74 6.56
C GLU A 159 -14.36 9.65 5.04
N VAL A 160 -13.39 10.38 4.49
CA VAL A 160 -13.05 10.33 3.06
C VAL A 160 -12.57 8.93 2.66
N LEU A 161 -11.71 8.29 3.46
CA LEU A 161 -11.23 6.93 3.16
C LEU A 161 -12.36 5.91 3.09
N LEU A 162 -13.31 5.95 4.03
CA LEU A 162 -14.45 5.04 4.02
C LEU A 162 -15.43 5.39 2.90
N ALA A 163 -15.73 6.67 2.68
CA ALA A 163 -16.70 7.11 1.67
C ALA A 163 -16.28 6.72 0.24
N THR A 164 -14.99 6.78 -0.07
CA THR A 164 -14.51 6.58 -1.45
C THR A 164 -13.79 5.27 -1.68
N GLY A 165 -13.43 4.55 -0.61
CA GLY A 165 -12.55 3.39 -0.68
C GLY A 165 -11.18 3.66 -1.30
N MET A 166 -10.69 4.90 -1.32
CA MET A 166 -9.43 5.24 -2.01
C MET A 166 -8.20 4.69 -1.28
N ARG A 167 -7.04 4.63 -1.95
CA ARG A 167 -5.80 4.24 -1.29
C ARG A 167 -5.33 5.38 -0.38
N ILE A 168 -4.65 5.05 0.72
CA ILE A 168 -4.05 6.07 1.61
C ILE A 168 -3.10 7.02 0.86
N SER A 169 -2.34 6.50 -0.11
CA SER A 169 -1.46 7.33 -0.94
C SER A 169 -2.23 8.30 -1.84
N GLU A 170 -3.44 7.93 -2.27
CA GLU A 170 -4.33 8.80 -3.05
C GLU A 170 -4.90 9.89 -2.14
N LEU A 171 -5.39 9.53 -0.93
CA LEU A 171 -5.87 10.49 0.07
C LEU A 171 -4.83 11.58 0.37
N ILE A 172 -3.60 11.17 0.68
CA ILE A 172 -2.53 12.10 1.08
C ILE A 172 -2.06 12.98 -0.10
N SER A 173 -2.20 12.51 -1.34
CA SER A 173 -1.81 13.26 -2.53
C SER A 173 -2.87 14.24 -3.05
N LEU A 174 -4.10 14.22 -2.50
CA LEU A 174 -5.17 15.13 -2.88
C LEU A 174 -4.79 16.61 -2.70
N ASN A 175 -5.23 17.44 -3.63
CA ASN A 175 -5.24 18.90 -3.57
C ASN A 175 -6.67 19.42 -3.43
N LYS A 176 -6.83 20.60 -2.83
CA LYS A 176 -8.12 21.31 -2.73
C LYS A 176 -8.83 21.41 -4.09
N SER A 177 -8.08 21.70 -5.16
CA SER A 177 -8.62 21.85 -6.52
C SER A 177 -9.21 20.58 -7.13
N GLN A 178 -9.02 19.41 -6.50
CA GLN A 178 -9.60 18.16 -6.97
C GLN A 178 -11.00 17.88 -6.42
N LEU A 179 -11.45 18.66 -5.43
CA LEU A 179 -12.82 18.63 -4.94
C LEU A 179 -13.68 19.58 -5.76
N ASP A 180 -14.77 19.07 -6.32
CA ASP A 180 -15.79 19.92 -6.93
C ASP A 180 -16.86 20.34 -5.92
N GLY A 181 -17.69 21.30 -6.30
CA GLY A 181 -18.79 21.81 -5.44
C GLY A 181 -19.95 20.84 -5.22
N THR A 182 -19.85 19.59 -5.68
CA THR A 182 -20.89 18.56 -5.56
C THR A 182 -20.46 17.36 -4.71
N GLY A 183 -19.29 17.44 -4.07
CA GLY A 183 -18.73 16.34 -3.28
C GLY A 183 -18.04 15.26 -4.11
N ARG A 184 -17.66 15.54 -5.36
CA ARG A 184 -16.87 14.63 -6.20
C ARG A 184 -15.39 15.00 -6.13
N LEU A 185 -14.56 13.97 -6.01
CA LEU A 185 -13.11 14.06 -6.03
C LEU A 185 -12.57 13.49 -7.34
N PHE A 186 -11.83 14.30 -8.08
CA PHE A 186 -11.12 13.85 -9.27
C PHE A 186 -9.77 13.25 -8.89
N ILE A 187 -9.59 11.94 -9.08
CA ILE A 187 -8.38 11.21 -8.67
C ILE A 187 -7.60 10.73 -9.89
N ARG A 188 -6.31 11.05 -9.92
CA ARG A 188 -5.35 10.47 -10.85
C ARG A 188 -4.59 9.32 -10.19
N GLY A 189 -4.89 8.09 -10.59
CA GLY A 189 -4.27 6.86 -10.10
C GLY A 189 -2.91 6.55 -10.73
N LYS A 190 -2.30 5.44 -10.30
CA LYS A 190 -1.07 4.88 -10.91
C LYS A 190 -1.34 4.56 -12.39
N GLY A 191 -0.40 4.90 -13.28
CA GLY A 191 -0.56 4.72 -14.73
C GLY A 191 -1.37 5.81 -15.44
N LYS A 192 -1.54 7.00 -14.82
CA LYS A 192 -2.32 8.14 -15.35
C LYS A 192 -3.82 7.88 -15.54
N LYS A 193 -4.37 6.81 -14.99
CA LYS A 193 -5.82 6.53 -15.05
C LYS A 193 -6.59 7.49 -14.13
N GLU A 194 -7.57 8.15 -14.70
CA GLU A 194 -8.40 9.14 -14.01
C GLU A 194 -9.75 8.54 -13.64
N ARG A 195 -10.25 8.83 -12.44
CA ARG A 195 -11.59 8.44 -12.00
C ARG A 195 -12.17 9.46 -11.04
N PHE A 196 -13.49 9.48 -10.96
CA PHE A 196 -14.19 10.17 -9.89
C PHE A 196 -14.35 9.27 -8.66
N ALA A 197 -14.19 9.87 -7.50
CA ALA A 197 -14.59 9.33 -6.21
C ALA A 197 -15.70 10.22 -5.65
N TYR A 198 -16.63 9.63 -4.91
CA TYR A 198 -17.83 10.31 -4.43
C TYR A 198 -17.79 10.37 -2.91
N LEU A 199 -17.93 11.57 -2.35
CA LEU A 199 -18.08 11.75 -0.92
C LEU A 199 -19.53 11.54 -0.50
N THR A 200 -19.73 11.02 0.71
CA THR A 200 -21.02 11.08 1.39
C THR A 200 -21.21 12.47 2.00
N ASP A 201 -22.45 12.86 2.28
CA ASP A 201 -22.75 14.14 2.95
C ASP A 201 -21.96 14.31 4.25
N ARG A 202 -21.81 13.22 5.00
CA ARG A 202 -21.01 13.18 6.23
C ARG A 202 -19.53 13.45 5.95
N ALA A 203 -18.95 12.82 4.93
CA ALA A 203 -17.56 13.06 4.57
C ALA A 203 -17.33 14.47 4.03
N THR A 204 -18.26 14.99 3.23
CA THR A 204 -18.25 16.38 2.75
C THR A 204 -18.28 17.36 3.92
N HIS A 205 -19.19 17.19 4.87
CA HIS A 205 -19.30 18.04 6.06
C HIS A 205 -17.99 18.11 6.86
N TRP A 206 -17.38 16.97 7.18
CA TRP A 206 -16.12 16.95 7.94
C TRP A 206 -14.95 17.54 7.16
N LEU A 207 -14.91 17.32 5.85
CA LEU A 207 -13.89 17.87 4.99
C LEU A 207 -14.00 19.40 4.90
N GLU A 208 -15.21 19.92 4.68
CA GLU A 208 -15.47 21.36 4.63
C GLU A 208 -15.20 22.03 5.98
N LEU A 209 -15.62 21.42 7.09
CA LEU A 209 -15.34 21.91 8.43
C LEU A 209 -13.83 22.00 8.69
N TYR A 210 -13.06 21.00 8.27
CA TYR A 210 -11.60 21.04 8.35
C TYR A 210 -11.02 22.19 7.51
N LEU A 211 -11.45 22.31 6.25
CA LEU A 211 -10.94 23.31 5.32
C LEU A 211 -11.28 24.74 5.76
N ALA A 212 -12.47 24.96 6.34
CA ALA A 212 -12.91 26.26 6.84
C ALA A 212 -12.13 26.72 8.08
N LYS A 213 -11.73 25.79 8.96
CA LYS A 213 -10.92 26.10 10.16
C LYS A 213 -9.42 26.24 9.87
N ARG A 214 -9.00 26.04 8.62
CA ARG A 214 -7.58 26.07 8.24
C ARG A 214 -7.20 27.44 7.68
N GLU A 215 -6.11 28.00 8.19
CA GLU A 215 -5.65 29.35 7.82
C GLU A 215 -4.53 29.36 6.77
N ASP A 216 -3.97 28.20 6.41
CA ASP A 216 -2.87 28.14 5.44
C ASP A 216 -3.32 28.18 3.97
N SER A 217 -2.39 28.60 3.10
CA SER A 217 -2.57 28.66 1.66
C SER A 217 -2.13 27.38 0.93
N ALA A 218 -1.77 26.30 1.63
CA ALA A 218 -1.22 25.11 0.98
C ALA A 218 -2.25 24.48 0.02
N PRO A 219 -1.83 24.04 -1.18
CA PRO A 219 -2.73 23.43 -2.15
C PRO A 219 -3.20 22.04 -1.70
N ALA A 220 -2.43 21.37 -0.85
CA ALA A 220 -2.74 20.03 -0.34
C ALA A 220 -4.07 20.01 0.42
N MET A 221 -4.84 18.93 0.23
CA MET A 221 -6.10 18.72 0.95
C MET A 221 -5.84 18.58 2.45
N PHE A 222 -4.84 17.78 2.85
CA PHE A 222 -4.48 17.52 4.25
C PHE A 222 -3.03 17.91 4.54
N VAL A 223 -2.82 18.70 5.60
CA VAL A 223 -1.50 19.22 5.99
C VAL A 223 -1.08 18.77 7.40
N PRO A 224 0.24 18.69 7.68
CA PRO A 224 0.73 18.50 9.03
C PRO A 224 0.50 19.76 9.88
N LEU A 225 -0.12 19.60 11.04
CA LEU A 225 -0.43 20.68 11.98
C LEU A 225 0.57 20.77 13.14
N ARG A 226 1.45 19.76 13.30
CA ARG A 226 2.49 19.70 14.35
C ARG A 226 3.78 19.09 13.84
N GLY A 227 4.87 19.33 14.58
CA GLY A 227 6.21 18.80 14.29
C GLY A 227 6.97 19.61 13.24
N ARG A 228 8.14 19.12 12.83
CA ARG A 228 9.10 19.82 11.93
C ARG A 228 8.53 20.19 10.54
N ASN A 229 7.38 19.64 10.18
CA ASN A 229 6.74 19.86 8.89
C ASN A 229 5.54 20.82 8.97
N ALA A 230 5.09 21.21 10.16
CA ALA A 230 3.98 22.14 10.34
C ALA A 230 4.31 23.53 9.76
N GLY A 231 3.32 24.18 9.16
CA GLY A 231 3.45 25.52 8.56
C GLY A 231 4.24 25.57 7.25
N LYS A 232 4.78 24.44 6.77
CA LYS A 232 5.47 24.39 5.47
C LYS A 232 4.45 24.16 4.36
N SER A 233 4.20 25.18 3.56
CA SER A 233 3.20 25.21 2.47
C SER A 233 3.29 24.03 1.49
N VAL A 234 4.48 23.43 1.34
CA VAL A 234 4.74 22.35 0.39
C VAL A 234 4.56 20.95 0.99
N ARG A 235 4.48 20.82 2.32
CA ARG A 235 4.53 19.49 2.97
C ARG A 235 3.14 18.91 3.22
N ARG A 236 2.93 17.71 2.66
CA ARG A 236 1.76 16.86 2.89
C ARG A 236 1.92 16.09 4.19
N ILE A 237 0.79 15.73 4.80
CA ILE A 237 0.80 14.79 5.92
C ILE A 237 1.39 13.44 5.47
N SER A 238 2.05 12.68 6.34
CA SER A 238 2.65 11.40 5.93
C SER A 238 1.62 10.26 5.98
N THR A 239 1.77 9.28 5.09
CA THR A 239 0.99 8.03 5.15
C THR A 239 1.23 7.28 6.46
N ASN A 240 2.47 7.27 6.95
CA ASN A 240 2.84 6.63 8.22
C ASN A 240 2.11 7.25 9.40
N TYR A 241 1.99 8.59 9.45
CA TYR A 241 1.25 9.27 10.51
C TYR A 241 -0.20 8.78 10.58
N LEU A 242 -0.91 8.74 9.45
CA LEU A 242 -2.30 8.31 9.46
C LEU A 242 -2.45 6.81 9.78
N GLN A 243 -1.53 5.95 9.33
CA GLN A 243 -1.52 4.53 9.72
C GLN A 243 -1.30 4.36 11.23
N GLU A 244 -0.36 5.11 11.81
CA GLU A 244 -0.11 5.11 13.25
C GLU A 244 -1.34 5.60 14.02
N LYS A 245 -2.02 6.64 13.54
CA LYS A 245 -3.27 7.14 14.14
C LYS A 245 -4.41 6.14 14.07
N ILE A 246 -4.62 5.48 12.94
CA ILE A 246 -5.63 4.41 12.83
C ILE A 246 -5.34 3.30 13.84
N LYS A 247 -4.07 2.90 13.96
CA LYS A 247 -3.65 1.89 14.95
C LYS A 247 -3.92 2.36 16.39
N GLU A 248 -3.54 3.60 16.71
CA GLU A 248 -3.76 4.20 18.03
C GLU A 248 -5.24 4.24 18.40
N TYR A 249 -6.11 4.68 17.47
CA TYR A 249 -7.56 4.75 17.71
C TYR A 249 -8.16 3.36 17.90
N ARG A 250 -7.78 2.40 17.06
CA ARG A 250 -8.19 1.00 17.18
C ARG A 250 -7.86 0.43 18.56
N GLU A 251 -6.64 0.65 19.04
CA GLU A 251 -6.17 0.18 20.35
C GLU A 251 -6.94 0.85 21.50
N LYS A 252 -7.14 2.17 21.44
CA LYS A 252 -7.93 2.92 22.42
C LYS A 252 -9.41 2.53 22.44
N LEU A 253 -9.95 2.11 21.31
CA LEU A 253 -11.33 1.62 21.17
C LEU A 253 -11.48 0.13 21.49
N ARG A 254 -10.37 -0.60 21.69
CA ARG A 254 -10.35 -2.05 21.89
C ARG A 254 -10.99 -2.84 20.74
N ILE A 255 -10.83 -2.36 19.51
CA ILE A 255 -11.25 -3.08 18.31
C ILE A 255 -10.23 -4.21 18.06
N ASN A 256 -10.68 -5.45 18.24
CA ASN A 256 -9.82 -6.63 18.19
C ASN A 256 -9.33 -6.94 16.76
N VAL A 257 -10.16 -6.65 15.76
CA VAL A 257 -9.84 -6.89 14.35
C VAL A 257 -8.74 -5.92 13.89
N PRO A 258 -7.65 -6.42 13.27
CA PRO A 258 -6.60 -5.56 12.70
C PRO A 258 -7.17 -4.55 11.68
N THR A 259 -7.16 -3.27 12.08
CA THR A 259 -7.71 -2.17 11.28
C THR A 259 -6.61 -1.23 10.83
N SER A 260 -6.59 -0.94 9.53
CA SER A 260 -5.65 -0.06 8.83
C SER A 260 -6.38 0.70 7.72
N ALA A 261 -5.72 1.63 7.03
CA ALA A 261 -6.34 2.28 5.87
C ALA A 261 -6.72 1.29 4.75
N HIS A 262 -5.98 0.18 4.60
CA HIS A 262 -6.37 -0.87 3.67
C HIS A 262 -7.58 -1.66 4.16
N SER A 263 -7.70 -1.88 5.47
CA SER A 263 -8.89 -2.49 6.07
C SER A 263 -10.13 -1.62 5.86
N LEU A 264 -10.02 -0.29 5.95
CA LEU A 264 -11.14 0.64 5.66
C LEU A 264 -11.57 0.55 4.19
N ARG A 265 -10.62 0.51 3.26
CA ARG A 265 -10.90 0.30 1.84
C ARG A 265 -11.58 -1.05 1.58
N HIS A 266 -11.13 -2.10 2.27
CA HIS A 266 -11.78 -3.40 2.15
C HIS A 266 -13.19 -3.37 2.74
N GLY A 267 -13.39 -2.72 3.89
CA GLY A 267 -14.71 -2.49 4.48
C GLY A 267 -15.66 -1.74 3.55
N PHE A 268 -15.21 -0.67 2.89
CA PHE A 268 -16.01 0.00 1.85
C PHE A 268 -16.50 -0.98 0.78
N ALA A 269 -15.61 -1.83 0.25
CA ALA A 269 -15.97 -2.79 -0.77
C ALA A 269 -16.92 -3.87 -0.26
N THR A 270 -16.63 -4.45 0.91
CA THR A 270 -17.43 -5.50 1.55
C THR A 270 -18.83 -4.99 1.86
N TYR A 271 -18.95 -3.85 2.54
CA TYR A 271 -20.26 -3.32 2.92
C TYR A 271 -21.07 -2.84 1.70
N LEU A 272 -20.43 -2.30 0.66
CA LEU A 272 -21.17 -2.03 -0.58
C LEU A 272 -21.73 -3.31 -1.22
N ALA A 273 -20.93 -4.38 -1.27
CA ALA A 273 -21.38 -5.66 -1.82
C ALA A 273 -22.51 -6.28 -0.97
N GLU A 274 -22.38 -6.25 0.36
CA GLU A 274 -23.43 -6.72 1.29
C GLU A 274 -24.74 -5.93 1.17
N ASN A 275 -24.65 -4.65 0.81
CA ASN A 275 -25.82 -3.81 0.51
C ASN A 275 -26.31 -3.94 -0.96
N GLY A 276 -25.83 -4.94 -1.70
CA GLY A 276 -26.32 -5.28 -3.04
C GLY A 276 -25.73 -4.43 -4.18
N ALA A 277 -24.60 -3.75 -3.97
CA ALA A 277 -23.94 -3.01 -5.05
C ALA A 277 -23.31 -3.97 -6.08
N ASN A 278 -23.45 -3.63 -7.36
CA ASN A 278 -22.88 -4.41 -8.46
C ASN A 278 -21.33 -4.49 -8.34
N PRO A 279 -20.72 -5.70 -8.37
CA PRO A 279 -19.26 -5.86 -8.30
C PRO A 279 -18.48 -5.05 -9.32
N ALA A 280 -19.01 -4.86 -10.53
CA ALA A 280 -18.41 -4.02 -11.56
C ALA A 280 -18.38 -2.53 -11.15
N ALA A 281 -19.46 -2.04 -10.53
CA ALA A 281 -19.50 -0.68 -10.00
C ALA A 281 -18.50 -0.48 -8.85
N ILE A 282 -18.40 -1.46 -7.94
CA ILE A 282 -17.40 -1.45 -6.85
C ILE A 282 -15.98 -1.41 -7.44
N GLN A 283 -15.70 -2.17 -8.50
CA GLN A 283 -14.41 -2.18 -9.16
C GLN A 283 -14.04 -0.83 -9.76
N VAL A 284 -14.99 -0.14 -10.40
CA VAL A 284 -14.81 1.20 -10.95
C VAL A 284 -14.49 2.20 -9.83
N LEU A 285 -15.24 2.17 -8.72
CA LEU A 285 -15.02 3.05 -7.56
C LEU A 285 -13.63 2.85 -6.95
N LEU A 286 -13.20 1.59 -6.81
CA LEU A 286 -11.89 1.25 -6.26
C LEU A 286 -10.72 1.55 -7.24
N GLY A 287 -10.95 1.57 -8.55
CA GLY A 287 -9.90 1.74 -9.55
C GLY A 287 -8.88 0.58 -9.54
N HIS A 288 -9.37 -0.66 -9.54
CA HIS A 288 -8.52 -1.86 -9.64
C HIS A 288 -8.15 -2.17 -11.10
N GLU A 289 -6.87 -2.48 -11.35
CA GLU A 289 -6.38 -2.91 -12.67
C GLU A 289 -6.49 -4.42 -12.91
N SER A 290 -6.62 -5.25 -11.87
CA SER A 290 -6.73 -6.71 -12.03
C SER A 290 -7.97 -7.30 -11.34
N LEU A 291 -8.60 -8.24 -12.04
CA LEU A 291 -9.77 -9.01 -11.60
C LEU A 291 -9.46 -9.94 -10.40
N ASP A 292 -8.20 -10.23 -10.11
CA ASP A 292 -7.78 -11.17 -9.05
C ASP A 292 -8.17 -10.69 -7.64
N THR A 293 -8.29 -9.37 -7.45
CA THR A 293 -8.86 -8.79 -6.21
C THR A 293 -10.39 -8.70 -6.23
N THR A 294 -11.00 -8.79 -7.41
CA THR A 294 -12.46 -8.79 -7.59
C THR A 294 -13.08 -10.15 -7.26
N THR A 295 -12.36 -11.24 -7.50
CA THR A 295 -12.81 -12.63 -7.21
C THR A 295 -13.20 -12.84 -5.73
N ARG A 296 -12.61 -12.08 -4.80
CA ARG A 296 -13.00 -12.13 -3.37
C ARG A 296 -14.42 -11.59 -3.11
N TYR A 297 -14.92 -10.70 -3.97
CA TYR A 297 -16.26 -10.11 -3.85
C TYR A 297 -17.33 -10.92 -4.56
N VAL A 298 -16.92 -11.88 -5.41
CA VAL A 298 -17.85 -12.74 -6.18
C VAL A 298 -18.65 -13.67 -5.26
N HIS A 299 -18.12 -14.07 -4.10
CA HIS A 299 -18.86 -14.91 -3.15
C HIS A 299 -20.01 -14.18 -2.43
N ALA A 300 -19.97 -12.85 -2.35
CA ALA A 300 -21.14 -12.04 -1.96
C ALA A 300 -22.10 -11.83 -3.15
N SER A 301 -21.69 -12.18 -4.36
CA SER A 301 -22.38 -11.86 -5.61
C SER A 301 -23.28 -12.96 -6.16
N ASP A 302 -23.23 -14.20 -5.67
CA ASP A 302 -24.07 -15.28 -6.23
C ASP A 302 -25.57 -14.95 -6.07
N LYS A 303 -25.96 -14.46 -4.88
CA LYS A 303 -27.33 -13.97 -4.63
C LYS A 303 -27.69 -12.75 -5.49
N PHE A 304 -26.73 -11.83 -5.70
CA PHE A 304 -26.93 -10.66 -6.55
C PHE A 304 -27.02 -11.03 -8.04
N ALA A 305 -26.26 -12.02 -8.49
CA ALA A 305 -26.27 -12.53 -9.86
C ALA A 305 -27.62 -13.20 -10.16
N GLU A 306 -28.12 -14.00 -9.20
CA GLU A 306 -29.46 -14.59 -9.25
C GLU A 306 -30.55 -13.51 -9.31
N GLU A 307 -30.53 -12.52 -8.40
CA GLU A 307 -31.49 -11.41 -8.38
C GLU A 307 -31.42 -10.55 -9.66
N THR A 308 -30.21 -10.28 -10.18
CA THR A 308 -30.00 -9.50 -11.41
C THR A 308 -30.50 -10.28 -12.63
N HIS A 309 -30.22 -11.58 -12.70
CA HIS A 309 -30.75 -12.46 -13.73
C HIS A 309 -32.29 -12.43 -13.71
N HIS A 310 -32.91 -12.73 -12.57
CA HIS A 310 -34.38 -12.68 -12.45
C HIS A 310 -34.97 -11.31 -12.79
N LYS A 311 -34.28 -10.21 -12.47
CA LYS A 311 -34.80 -8.86 -12.67
C LYS A 311 -34.63 -8.33 -14.09
N TYR A 312 -33.54 -8.65 -14.77
CA TYR A 312 -33.16 -8.05 -16.05
C TYR A 312 -32.98 -9.05 -17.20
N HIS A 313 -33.26 -10.35 -16.99
CA HIS A 313 -33.23 -11.32 -18.09
C HIS A 313 -34.21 -10.88 -19.19
N PRO A 314 -33.76 -10.76 -20.45
CA PRO A 314 -34.55 -10.19 -21.53
C PRO A 314 -35.75 -11.07 -21.92
N VAL A 315 -35.74 -12.33 -21.50
CA VAL A 315 -36.84 -13.28 -21.67
C VAL A 315 -37.44 -13.57 -20.30
N LYS A 316 -38.41 -12.75 -19.88
CA LYS A 316 -39.27 -13.02 -18.73
C LYS A 316 -40.57 -13.65 -19.22
#